data_AF-A0A965IQJ4-F1
#
_entry.id   AF-A0A965IQJ4-F1
#
_cell.length_a   1.000
_cell.length_b   1.000
_cell.length_c   1.000
_cell.angle_alpha   90.00
_cell.angle_beta   90.00
_cell.angle_gamma   90.00
#
_symmetry.space_group_name_H-M   'P 1'
#
loop_
_entity.id
_entity.type
_entity.pdbx_description
1 polymer ?
#
loop_
_entity_poly.entity_id
_entity_poly.type
_entity_poly.pdbx_seq_one_letter_code
_entity_poly.pdbx_strand_id
1 'polypeptide(L)'
;MSKIVQIKIFNDILDQLFDFLEENFEYFKGDIVLSRTTVQFMRRSNPRLVVEQFMNSAKYYKEKLFNCDEHFFLDFDNFDLSAENNVLGRKIKNIWLSSEITNEQKAYIWLYFQRLYRAGEKVVM
;
A
#
# COMPACT_ATOMS: atom_id res chain seq x y z
N MET A 1 6.35 11.06 21.21
CA MET A 1 7.11 9.93 20.60
C MET A 1 7.97 10.51 19.48
N SER A 2 9.25 10.17 19.40
CA SER A 2 10.18 10.77 18.42
C SER A 2 9.77 10.48 16.97
N LYS A 3 10.03 11.40 16.03
CA LYS A 3 9.80 11.19 14.59
C LYS A 3 10.53 9.97 14.05
N ILE A 4 11.72 9.66 14.59
CA ILE A 4 12.49 8.46 14.24
C ILE A 4 11.72 7.19 14.57
N VAL A 5 11.05 7.16 15.73
CA VAL A 5 10.24 6.01 16.16
C VAL A 5 9.00 5.87 15.27
N GLN A 6 8.36 6.98 14.87
CA GLN A 6 7.22 6.92 13.94
C GLN A 6 7.62 6.43 12.55
N ILE A 7 8.77 6.87 12.04
CA ILE A 7 9.34 6.37 10.77
C ILE A 7 9.58 4.86 10.85
N LYS A 8 10.15 4.38 11.96
CA LYS A 8 10.35 2.94 12.17
C LYS A 8 9.02 2.19 12.19
N ILE A 9 8.04 2.65 12.98
CA ILE A 9 6.71 2.03 13.06
C ILE A 9 6.05 1.95 11.68
N PHE A 10 6.11 3.02 10.88
CA PHE A 10 5.57 3.01 9.53
C PHE A 10 6.23 1.93 8.66
N ASN A 11 7.56 1.88 8.66
CA ASN A 11 8.31 0.90 7.85
C ASN A 11 8.06 -0.54 8.32
N ASP A 12 7.92 -0.78 9.63
CA ASP A 12 7.59 -2.10 10.18
C ASP A 12 6.16 -2.54 9.75
N ILE A 13 5.20 -1.61 9.70
CA ILE A 13 3.84 -1.90 9.19
C ILE A 13 3.88 -2.20 7.68
N LEU A 14 4.72 -1.49 6.93
CA LEU A 14 4.87 -1.71 5.49
C LEU A 14 5.47 -3.09 5.19
N ASP A 15 6.46 -3.51 5.98
CA ASP A 15 7.03 -4.86 5.89
C ASP A 15 5.96 -5.92 6.21
N GLN A 16 5.14 -5.73 7.25
CA GLN A 16 4.00 -6.62 7.57
C GLN A 16 2.97 -6.70 6.44
N LEU A 17 2.69 -5.58 5.76
CA LEU A 17 1.81 -5.57 4.59
C LEU A 17 2.41 -6.41 3.46
N PHE A 18 3.71 -6.25 3.16
CA PHE A 18 4.35 -7.06 2.14
C PHE A 18 4.33 -8.55 2.48
N ASP A 19 4.55 -8.93 3.75
CA ASP A 19 4.50 -10.32 4.19
C ASP A 19 3.11 -10.90 3.96
N PHE A 20 2.07 -10.19 4.40
CA PHE A 20 0.68 -10.57 4.16
C PHE A 20 0.38 -10.74 2.67
N LEU A 21 0.82 -9.81 1.81
CA LEU A 21 0.55 -9.88 0.38
C LEU A 21 1.25 -11.07 -0.28
N GLU A 22 2.51 -11.34 0.07
CA GLU A 22 3.27 -12.47 -0.50
C GLU A 22 2.72 -13.84 -0.09
N GLU A 23 2.20 -13.95 1.14
CA GLU A 23 1.59 -15.19 1.65
C GLU A 23 0.21 -15.48 1.03
N ASN A 24 -0.52 -14.44 0.64
CA ASN A 24 -1.92 -14.57 0.22
C ASN A 24 -2.16 -14.44 -1.30
N PHE A 25 -1.21 -13.87 -2.05
CA PHE A 25 -1.40 -13.58 -3.48
C PHE A 25 -0.24 -14.10 -4.33
N GLU A 26 -0.13 -15.44 -4.46
CA GLU A 26 0.96 -16.09 -5.20
C GLU A 26 1.08 -15.59 -6.66
N TYR A 27 -0.05 -15.31 -7.33
CA TYR A 27 -0.05 -14.77 -8.69
C TYR A 27 0.67 -13.41 -8.82
N PHE A 28 0.73 -12.63 -7.74
CA PHE A 28 1.40 -11.31 -7.70
C PHE A 28 2.76 -11.30 -7.04
N LYS A 29 3.22 -12.45 -6.55
CA LYS A 29 4.42 -12.53 -5.72
C LYS A 29 5.64 -11.87 -6.36
N GLY A 30 5.82 -12.02 -7.67
CA GLY A 30 6.90 -11.35 -8.40
C GLY A 30 6.81 -9.82 -8.34
N ASP A 31 5.63 -9.26 -8.61
CA ASP A 31 5.37 -7.80 -8.55
C ASP A 31 5.54 -7.27 -7.10
N ILE A 32 5.12 -8.06 -6.11
CA ILE A 32 5.24 -7.71 -4.68
C ILE A 32 6.71 -7.73 -4.23
N VAL A 33 7.47 -8.77 -4.55
CA VAL A 33 8.90 -8.89 -4.21
C VAL A 33 9.72 -7.76 -4.86
N LEU A 34 9.40 -7.41 -6.11
CA LEU A 34 10.04 -6.28 -6.79
C LEU A 34 9.74 -4.95 -6.08
N SER A 35 8.48 -4.74 -5.68
CA SER A 35 8.06 -3.56 -4.93
C SER A 35 8.75 -3.48 -3.56
N ARG A 36 8.80 -4.59 -2.81
CA ARG A 36 9.52 -4.71 -1.53
C ARG A 36 10.99 -4.38 -1.70
N THR A 37 11.65 -4.94 -2.71
CA THR A 37 13.07 -4.71 -3.00
C THR A 37 13.34 -3.23 -3.30
N THR A 38 12.47 -2.59 -4.09
CA THR A 38 12.56 -1.16 -4.41
C THR A 38 12.42 -0.30 -3.15
N VAL A 39 11.43 -0.60 -2.30
CA VAL A 39 11.24 0.08 -1.01
C VAL A 39 12.45 -0.10 -0.10
N GLN A 40 12.98 -1.32 0.02
CA GLN A 40 14.17 -1.59 0.83
C GLN A 40 15.39 -0.80 0.35
N PHE A 41 15.58 -0.69 -0.96
CA PHE A 41 16.65 0.14 -1.53
C PHE A 41 16.49 1.61 -1.15
N MET A 42 15.29 2.19 -1.33
CA MET A 42 15.01 3.58 -0.93
C MET A 42 15.23 3.79 0.58
N ARG A 43 14.80 2.82 1.40
CA ARG A 43 14.91 2.87 2.86
C ARG A 43 16.35 2.90 3.36
N ARG A 44 17.28 2.21 2.68
CA ARG A 44 18.71 2.23 3.03
C ARG A 44 19.32 3.62 2.88
N SER A 45 18.84 4.39 1.90
CA SER A 45 19.32 5.76 1.65
C SER A 45 18.59 6.79 2.49
N ASN A 46 17.26 6.72 2.55
CA ASN A 46 16.43 7.64 3.32
C ASN A 46 15.11 6.94 3.76
N PRO A 47 15.01 6.45 5.00
CA PRO A 47 13.82 5.75 5.47
C PRO A 47 12.59 6.66 5.60
N ARG A 48 12.80 7.98 5.71
CA ARG A 48 11.71 8.97 5.74
C ARG A 48 11.10 9.18 4.35
N LEU A 49 11.89 9.04 3.29
CA LEU A 49 11.42 9.22 1.92
C LEU A 49 10.29 8.26 1.55
N VAL A 50 10.36 7.01 2.02
CA VAL A 50 9.30 6.01 1.82
C VAL A 50 7.97 6.50 2.42
N VAL A 51 8.01 7.09 3.62
CA VAL A 51 6.84 7.64 4.30
C VAL A 51 6.27 8.82 3.51
N GLU A 52 7.14 9.74 3.09
CA GLU A 52 6.74 10.94 2.37
C GLU A 52 6.13 10.61 1.00
N GLN A 53 6.71 9.66 0.26
CA GLN A 53 6.15 9.19 -1.00
C GLN A 53 4.76 8.56 -0.81
N PHE A 54 4.62 7.66 0.16
CA PHE A 54 3.32 7.07 0.47
C PHE A 54 2.27 8.14 0.83
N MET A 55 2.61 9.06 1.73
CA MET A 55 1.66 10.09 2.17
C MET A 55 1.31 11.09 1.06
N ASN A 56 2.25 11.39 0.16
CA ASN A 56 2.00 12.27 -0.98
C ASN A 56 0.97 11.69 -1.94
N SER A 57 0.93 10.37 -2.11
CA SER A 57 -0.09 9.70 -2.91
C SER A 57 -1.38 9.47 -2.10
N ALA A 58 -1.27 8.96 -0.88
CA ALA A 58 -2.42 8.51 -0.09
C ALA A 58 -3.31 9.66 0.43
N LYS A 59 -2.77 10.87 0.58
CA LYS A 59 -3.53 12.02 1.12
C LYS A 59 -4.81 12.36 0.33
N TYR A 60 -4.81 12.13 -0.99
CA TYR A 60 -5.97 12.38 -1.84
C TYR A 60 -7.08 11.34 -1.69
N TYR A 61 -6.78 10.21 -1.05
CA TYR A 61 -7.69 9.08 -0.93
C TYR A 61 -8.07 8.77 0.52
N LYS A 62 -7.77 9.66 1.46
CA LYS A 62 -8.04 9.45 2.90
C LYS A 62 -9.47 8.95 3.14
N GLU A 63 -10.47 9.65 2.62
CA GLU A 63 -11.87 9.27 2.84
C GLU A 63 -12.16 7.85 2.32
N LYS A 64 -11.71 7.53 1.09
CA LYS A 64 -11.85 6.20 0.49
C LYS A 64 -11.18 5.11 1.32
N LEU A 65 -9.96 5.35 1.79
CA LEU A 65 -9.21 4.39 2.62
C LEU A 65 -9.90 4.10 3.96
N PHE A 66 -10.45 5.12 4.61
CA PHE A 66 -11.07 4.99 5.94
C PHE A 66 -12.51 4.47 5.90
N ASN A 67 -13.21 4.69 4.79
CA ASN A 67 -14.55 4.14 4.57
C ASN A 67 -14.53 2.77 3.88
N CYS A 68 -13.34 2.22 3.60
CA CYS A 68 -13.16 0.98 2.83
C CYS A 68 -13.94 1.01 1.51
N ASP A 69 -13.85 2.15 0.80
CA ASP A 69 -14.57 2.36 -0.45
C ASP A 69 -14.01 1.43 -1.54
N GLU A 70 -14.76 0.38 -1.86
CA GLU A 70 -14.40 -0.63 -2.86
C GLU A 70 -14.10 -0.01 -4.23
N HIS A 71 -14.69 1.14 -4.57
CA HIS A 71 -14.41 1.85 -5.82
C HIS A 71 -12.94 2.26 -5.95
N PHE A 72 -12.22 2.42 -4.83
CA PHE A 72 -10.79 2.68 -4.85
C PHE A 72 -10.00 1.65 -5.66
N PHE A 73 -10.35 0.36 -5.57
CA PHE A 73 -9.67 -0.70 -6.30
C PHE A 73 -10.31 -1.02 -7.67
N LEU A 74 -11.48 -0.45 -7.97
CA LEU A 74 -12.22 -0.71 -9.20
C LEU A 74 -12.03 0.38 -10.26
N ASP A 75 -11.73 1.59 -9.83
CA ASP A 75 -11.66 2.79 -10.67
C ASP A 75 -10.22 3.21 -10.99
N PHE A 76 -9.27 2.27 -11.02
CA PHE A 76 -7.87 2.55 -11.38
C PHE A 76 -7.72 3.21 -12.75
N ASP A 77 -8.63 2.92 -13.69
CA ASP A 77 -8.64 3.52 -15.02
C ASP A 77 -8.88 5.05 -14.99
N ASN A 78 -9.39 5.57 -13.87
CA ASN A 78 -9.61 7.00 -13.65
C ASN A 78 -8.45 7.69 -12.91
N PHE A 79 -7.39 6.96 -12.54
CA PHE A 79 -6.20 7.55 -11.93
C PHE A 79 -5.19 7.96 -13.00
N ASP A 80 -4.57 9.12 -12.82
CA ASP A 80 -3.49 9.60 -13.68
C ASP A 80 -2.19 8.84 -13.36
N LEU A 81 -2.09 7.63 -13.92
CA LEU A 81 -1.00 6.69 -13.69
C LEU A 81 -0.15 6.52 -14.96
N SER A 82 1.13 6.21 -14.78
CA SER A 82 1.99 5.76 -15.89
C SER A 82 1.42 4.51 -16.56
N ALA A 83 1.79 4.24 -17.81
CA ALA A 83 1.35 3.06 -18.53
C ALA A 83 1.62 1.74 -17.78
N GLU A 84 2.78 1.64 -17.11
CA GLU A 84 3.16 0.51 -16.26
C GLU A 84 2.22 0.38 -15.05
N ASN A 85 1.95 1.50 -14.36
CA ASN A 85 1.05 1.53 -13.21
C ASN A 85 -0.40 1.23 -13.60
N ASN A 86 -0.83 1.58 -14.81
CA ASN A 86 -2.15 1.19 -15.35
C ASN A 86 -2.27 -0.32 -15.59
N VAL A 87 -1.19 -0.99 -16.02
CA VAL A 87 -1.19 -2.46 -16.12
C VAL A 87 -1.32 -3.07 -14.72
N LEU A 88 -0.55 -2.57 -13.74
CA LEU A 88 -0.63 -3.05 -12.37
C LEU A 88 -2.02 -2.82 -11.76
N GLY A 89 -2.62 -1.64 -11.95
CA GLY A 89 -3.96 -1.31 -11.48
C GLY A 89 -5.03 -2.24 -12.05
N ARG A 90 -4.96 -2.58 -13.34
CA ARG A 90 -5.86 -3.57 -13.95
C ARG A 90 -5.69 -4.97 -13.37
N LYS A 91 -4.44 -5.40 -13.11
CA LYS A 91 -4.22 -6.68 -12.43
C LYS A 91 -4.87 -6.64 -11.03
N ILE A 92 -4.66 -5.57 -10.26
CA ILE A 92 -5.21 -5.43 -8.89
C ILE A 92 -6.74 -5.51 -8.92
N LYS A 93 -7.38 -4.77 -9.83
CA LYS A 93 -8.83 -4.81 -10.07
C LYS A 93 -9.32 -6.24 -10.34
N ASN A 94 -8.60 -7.00 -11.17
CA ASN A 94 -8.97 -8.38 -11.47
C ASN A 94 -8.91 -9.30 -10.24
N ILE A 95 -7.90 -9.16 -9.38
CA ILE A 95 -7.87 -9.89 -8.10
C ILE A 95 -9.01 -9.44 -7.21
N TRP A 96 -9.24 -8.14 -7.11
CA TRP A 96 -10.25 -7.58 -6.21
C TRP A 96 -11.68 -8.07 -6.56
N LEU A 97 -11.92 -8.36 -7.84
CA LEU A 97 -13.16 -8.94 -8.35
C LEU A 97 -13.15 -10.48 -8.42
N SER A 98 -11.99 -11.11 -8.23
CA SER A 98 -11.86 -12.56 -8.29
C SER A 98 -12.61 -13.22 -7.14
N SER A 99 -13.13 -14.43 -7.37
CA SER A 99 -13.67 -15.28 -6.30
C SER A 99 -12.59 -15.87 -5.40
N GLU A 100 -11.32 -15.73 -5.77
CA GLU A 100 -10.17 -16.27 -5.02
C GLU A 100 -9.77 -15.40 -3.82
N ILE A 101 -10.13 -14.12 -3.81
CA ILE A 101 -9.89 -13.24 -2.65
C ILE A 101 -11.06 -13.33 -1.67
N THR A 102 -10.76 -13.51 -0.38
CA THR A 102 -11.78 -13.55 0.66
C THR A 102 -12.10 -12.15 1.20
N ASN A 103 -13.29 -11.98 1.79
CA ASN A 103 -13.64 -10.74 2.49
C ASN A 103 -12.69 -10.42 3.65
N GLU A 104 -12.16 -11.47 4.31
CA GLU A 104 -11.15 -11.31 5.36
C GLU A 104 -9.85 -10.73 4.79
N GLN A 105 -9.36 -11.27 3.66
CA GLN A 105 -8.16 -10.75 3.00
C GLN A 105 -8.33 -9.29 2.57
N LYS A 106 -9.50 -8.93 2.00
CA LYS A 106 -9.83 -7.53 1.69
C LYS A 106 -9.80 -6.63 2.93
N ALA A 107 -10.39 -7.09 4.03
CA ALA A 107 -10.39 -6.36 5.30
C ALA A 107 -8.97 -6.14 5.85
N TYR A 108 -8.09 -7.14 5.73
CA TYR A 108 -6.68 -6.99 6.10
C TYR A 108 -5.93 -5.97 5.24
N ILE A 109 -6.17 -5.95 3.92
CA ILE A 109 -5.57 -4.94 3.03
C ILE A 109 -5.98 -3.54 3.48
N TRP A 110 -7.28 -3.32 3.71
CA TRP A 110 -7.80 -2.05 4.23
C TRP A 110 -7.17 -1.67 5.57
N LEU A 111 -7.11 -2.62 6.51
CA LEU A 111 -6.49 -2.42 7.83
C LEU A 111 -5.05 -1.94 7.71
N TYR A 112 -4.24 -2.56 6.83
CA TYR A 112 -2.85 -2.15 6.62
C TYR A 112 -2.74 -0.75 6.03
N PHE A 113 -3.53 -0.41 5.00
CA PHE A 113 -3.54 0.95 4.45
C PHE A 113 -3.91 2.01 5.49
N GLN A 114 -4.93 1.74 6.32
CA GLN A 114 -5.33 2.65 7.40
C GLN A 114 -4.23 2.77 8.48
N ARG A 115 -3.57 1.67 8.85
CA ARG A 115 -2.44 1.67 9.79
C ARG A 115 -1.25 2.47 9.24
N LEU A 116 -0.90 2.28 7.97
CA LEU A 116 0.14 3.03 7.28
C LEU A 116 -0.20 4.52 7.24
N TYR A 117 -1.43 4.88 6.87
CA TYR A 117 -1.85 6.28 6.82
C TYR A 117 -1.77 6.97 8.19
N ARG A 118 -2.28 6.32 9.24
CA ARG A 118 -2.19 6.83 10.62
C ARG A 118 -0.75 6.97 11.12
N ALA A 119 0.14 6.04 10.74
CA ALA A 119 1.55 6.12 11.09
C ALA A 119 2.26 7.24 10.31
N GLY A 120 1.97 7.37 9.02
CA GLY A 120 2.55 8.37 8.13
C GLY A 120 2.15 9.80 8.50
N GLU A 121 0.88 10.05 8.84
CA GLU A 121 0.42 11.37 9.32
C GLU A 121 1.26 11.87 10.50
N LYS A 122 1.64 10.99 11.44
CA LYS A 122 2.46 11.36 12.62
C LYS A 122 3.91 11.72 12.28
N VAL A 123 4.38 11.42 11.07
CA VAL A 123 5.73 11.75 10.60
C VAL A 123 5.71 13.10 9.88
N VAL A 124 4.72 13.29 9.01
CA VAL A 124 4.61 14.47 8.13
C VAL A 124 4.02 15.70 8.82
N MET A 125 3.14 15.51 9.81
CA MET A 125 2.71 16.56 10.75
C MET A 125 3.84 16.89 11.74
#